data_AF-A0AAU9G8Z4-F1
#
_entry.id   AF-A0AAU9G8Z4-F1
#
_cell.length_a   1.000
_cell.length_b   1.000
_cell.length_c   1.000
_cell.angle_alpha   90.00
_cell.angle_beta   90.00
_cell.angle_gamma   90.00
#
_symmetry.space_group_name_H-M   'P 1'
#
loop_
_entity.id
_entity.type
_entity.pdbx_description
1 polymer ?
#
loop_
_entity_poly.entity_id
_entity_poly.type
_entity_poly.pdbx_seq_one_letter_code
_entity_poly.pdbx_strand_id
1 'polypeptide(L)'
;MEPLDAEEEPSKKRGLPKLLLHIFFHILLISYFIAATVVYITYDSNTRKCLSPSSSDEPESSNNTANATDSDGDSEDETKFRAFILCKINWCHGYGFLIFIFVTFYILWLYYWVFKPFIGQKLYDEKIDPALDKWIEFSRRRIISLIMLLIVIVLAVAYLIFECRDDMKKLVGLGGPVVFLLIGFAASKHHKAIPWRIVTHGILGQLLLGILCLRLAFGRDFFDCAGEKVTIFLNFAGHGARFVYGDRICDEFVFAFAILAVIFFFSVVTSCLYYLGVMQFILGAFGFLLQSMVGTTVCESVNAAGNVFLGMSESPLLIRPYIDILTRSELHTICTSGYATVAGTVLGAYISFGASPAYLITASVMAAPASLAFSKLFYPETEESQTRSENIQLEKSPDTSILDAAISGAAAALMIVLGIVSNIIAFLAMVYFFSAVIEWSLEMLGQEEITLLYLLSKMFVPLVFIMGVPSYDCERIGLVVAEKTFINEFVAYKHLGELIKEKKVDSRSAGIATFALCGFANPGSLGILIAALSAMAPSRRSDITQVAVRAFFAGSFVSFTSASLAGILIQERDLHTISNRFSRFLESHTSDDDIEHQMLTV
;
A
#
# COMPACT_ATOMS: atom_id res chain seq x y z
N MET A 1 -5.91 -19.79 -47.96
CA MET A 1 -4.75 -19.08 -48.56
C MET A 1 -5.30 -17.75 -49.05
N GLU A 2 -5.50 -16.85 -48.11
CA GLU A 2 -5.87 -15.44 -48.33
C GLU A 2 -4.58 -14.61 -48.31
N PRO A 3 -4.48 -13.55 -49.12
CA PRO A 3 -3.23 -12.83 -49.28
C PRO A 3 -2.95 -11.95 -48.07
N LEU A 4 -1.67 -11.92 -47.70
CA LEU A 4 -1.04 -11.08 -46.70
C LEU A 4 -1.35 -9.59 -46.92
N ASP A 5 -1.82 -8.94 -45.86
CA ASP A 5 -2.01 -7.50 -45.80
C ASP A 5 -0.70 -6.76 -46.10
N ALA A 6 -0.82 -5.73 -46.94
CA ALA A 6 0.26 -4.87 -47.38
C ALA A 6 0.89 -4.12 -46.21
N GLU A 7 2.23 -4.16 -46.13
CA GLU A 7 3.02 -3.25 -45.30
C GLU A 7 2.71 -1.79 -45.68
N GLU A 8 2.03 -1.06 -44.79
CA GLU A 8 1.94 0.40 -44.87
C GLU A 8 3.34 1.02 -44.67
N GLU A 9 3.87 1.69 -45.70
CA GLU A 9 5.05 2.54 -45.57
C GLU A 9 4.83 3.63 -44.49
N PRO A 10 5.83 3.92 -43.63
CA PRO A 10 5.70 4.95 -42.61
C PRO A 10 5.68 6.34 -43.26
N SER A 11 4.47 6.92 -43.34
CA SER A 11 4.26 8.31 -43.75
C SER A 11 5.06 9.30 -42.89
N LYS A 12 6.18 9.79 -43.45
CA LYS A 12 7.08 10.83 -42.90
C LYS A 12 6.38 12.14 -42.49
N LYS A 13 5.09 12.34 -42.81
CA LYS A 13 4.34 13.57 -42.51
C LYS A 13 3.64 13.59 -41.14
N ARG A 14 3.52 12.47 -40.42
CA ARG A 14 2.91 12.41 -39.08
C ARG A 14 3.85 12.78 -37.91
N GLY A 15 5.16 12.97 -38.18
CA GLY A 15 6.16 13.25 -37.14
C GLY A 15 6.33 14.72 -36.75
N LEU A 16 6.12 15.66 -37.69
CA LEU A 16 6.37 17.09 -37.47
C LEU A 16 5.49 17.74 -36.38
N PRO A 17 4.16 17.53 -36.32
CA PRO A 17 3.33 18.13 -35.27
C PRO A 17 3.59 17.51 -33.89
N LYS A 18 3.91 16.21 -33.82
CA LYS A 18 4.30 15.55 -32.56
C LYS A 18 5.65 16.05 -32.04
N LEU A 19 6.61 16.27 -32.95
CA LEU A 19 7.92 16.82 -32.61
C LEU A 19 7.79 18.27 -32.12
N LEU A 20 6.98 19.11 -32.78
CA LEU A 20 6.73 20.49 -32.36
C LEU A 20 6.03 20.55 -30.99
N LEU A 21 5.01 19.73 -30.77
CA LEU A 21 4.31 19.64 -29.48
C LEU A 21 5.26 19.21 -28.35
N HIS A 22 6.11 18.23 -28.65
CA HIS A 22 7.09 17.72 -27.70
C HIS A 22 8.18 18.77 -27.38
N ILE A 23 8.71 19.48 -28.38
CA ILE A 23 9.64 20.60 -28.19
C ILE A 23 8.98 21.71 -27.35
N PHE A 24 7.74 22.06 -27.64
CA PHE A 24 6.98 23.05 -26.88
C PHE A 24 6.81 22.64 -25.41
N PHE A 25 6.49 21.37 -25.15
CA PHE A 25 6.41 20.83 -23.79
C PHE A 25 7.73 20.97 -23.03
N HIS A 26 8.88 20.62 -23.65
CA HIS A 26 10.20 20.79 -23.04
C HIS A 26 10.53 22.25 -22.75
N ILE A 27 10.22 23.18 -23.67
CA ILE A 27 10.43 24.62 -23.46
C ILE A 27 9.60 25.10 -22.26
N LEU A 28 8.35 24.66 -22.15
CA LEU A 28 7.46 25.03 -21.06
C LEU A 28 7.93 24.45 -19.72
N LEU A 29 8.36 23.19 -19.70
CA LEU A 29 8.88 22.54 -18.50
C LEU A 29 10.19 23.17 -18.00
N ILE A 30 11.13 23.45 -18.91
CA ILE A 30 12.40 24.11 -18.58
C ILE A 30 12.17 25.53 -18.10
N SER A 31 11.33 26.31 -18.80
CA SER A 31 11.03 27.68 -18.41
C SER A 31 10.35 27.75 -17.04
N TYR A 32 9.41 26.84 -16.75
CA TYR A 32 8.81 26.72 -15.43
C TYR A 32 9.84 26.33 -14.36
N PHE A 33 10.70 25.35 -14.63
CA PHE A 33 11.74 24.93 -13.69
C PHE A 33 12.72 26.07 -13.38
N ILE A 34 13.17 26.83 -14.39
CA ILE A 34 14.02 28.00 -14.22
C ILE A 34 13.31 29.07 -13.39
N ALA A 35 12.05 29.38 -13.71
CA ALA A 35 11.26 30.37 -12.97
C ALA A 35 11.11 29.98 -11.49
N ALA A 36 10.77 28.73 -11.20
CA ALA A 36 10.66 28.22 -9.84
C ALA A 36 12.01 28.24 -9.10
N THR A 37 13.11 27.93 -9.80
CA THR A 37 14.48 27.99 -9.27
C THR A 37 14.86 29.41 -8.88
N VAL A 38 14.58 30.38 -9.76
CA VAL A 38 14.85 31.80 -9.50
C VAL A 38 14.06 32.25 -8.29
N VAL A 39 12.75 32.00 -8.23
CA VAL A 39 11.90 32.36 -7.09
C VAL A 39 12.45 31.77 -5.78
N TYR A 40 12.82 30.48 -5.76
CA TYR A 40 13.42 29.83 -4.59
C TYR A 40 14.73 30.51 -4.13
N ILE A 41 15.64 30.81 -5.08
CA ILE A 41 16.92 31.46 -4.76
C ILE A 41 16.70 32.90 -4.26
N THR A 42 15.86 33.68 -4.94
CA THR A 42 15.72 35.13 -4.67
C THR A 42 14.88 35.43 -3.43
N TYR A 43 13.82 34.65 -3.16
CA TYR A 43 12.86 34.97 -2.09
C TYR A 43 13.03 34.12 -0.83
N ASP A 44 13.59 32.91 -0.94
CA ASP A 44 13.49 31.93 0.14
C ASP A 44 14.82 31.45 0.73
N SER A 45 15.91 31.48 -0.05
CA SER A 45 17.21 31.00 0.45
C SER A 45 17.75 31.74 1.69
N ASN A 46 17.29 32.98 1.94
CA ASN A 46 17.85 33.88 2.95
C ASN A 46 16.85 34.43 3.99
N THR A 47 15.56 34.06 3.97
CA THR A 47 14.52 34.76 4.76
C THR A 47 14.02 33.91 5.95
N ARG A 48 14.19 34.38 7.19
CA ARG A 48 13.73 33.70 8.43
C ARG A 48 12.20 33.68 8.63
N LYS A 49 11.39 33.82 7.57
CA LYS A 49 9.91 33.92 7.62
C LYS A 49 9.21 32.57 7.39
N CYS A 50 9.85 31.47 7.79
CA CYS A 50 9.24 30.14 7.71
C CYS A 50 8.38 29.90 8.95
N LEU A 51 7.06 30.08 8.85
CA LEU A 51 6.12 29.67 9.89
C LEU A 51 6.05 28.13 9.93
N SER A 52 6.01 27.56 11.13
CA SER A 52 5.88 26.10 11.33
C SER A 52 4.42 25.66 11.15
N PRO A 53 4.14 24.38 10.84
CA PRO A 53 2.80 23.90 10.46
C PRO A 53 1.75 23.86 11.59
N SER A 54 2.01 24.45 12.77
CA SER A 54 1.14 24.31 13.96
C SER A 54 0.40 25.59 14.37
N SER A 55 0.09 26.52 13.47
CA SER A 55 -0.60 27.78 13.85
C SER A 55 -1.60 28.27 12.82
N SER A 56 -2.37 27.37 12.20
CA SER A 56 -3.43 27.75 11.27
C SER A 56 -4.82 27.34 11.72
N ASP A 57 -5.10 27.40 13.02
CA ASP A 57 -6.44 27.38 13.57
C ASP A 57 -6.53 28.40 14.73
N GLU A 58 -6.68 29.67 14.39
CA GLU A 58 -7.38 30.62 15.26
C GLU A 58 -8.35 31.41 14.37
N PRO A 59 -9.67 31.21 14.50
CA PRO A 59 -10.61 32.22 14.05
C PRO A 59 -10.50 33.40 15.03
N GLU A 60 -10.16 34.59 14.53
CA GLU A 60 -10.17 35.82 15.33
C GLU A 60 -11.52 35.97 16.03
N SER A 61 -11.53 35.72 17.35
CA SER A 61 -12.68 36.00 18.20
C SER A 61 -12.86 37.51 18.27
N SER A 62 -13.99 37.98 17.78
CA SER A 62 -14.49 39.33 17.93
C SER A 62 -14.59 39.72 19.41
N ASN A 63 -13.67 40.54 19.89
CA ASN A 63 -13.83 41.30 21.14
C ASN A 63 -13.52 42.78 20.87
N ASN A 64 -14.49 43.48 20.29
CA ASN A 64 -14.50 44.94 20.25
C ASN A 64 -15.35 45.48 21.39
N THR A 65 -14.69 46.01 22.42
CA THR A 65 -15.22 47.11 23.23
C THR A 65 -14.25 48.28 23.13
N ALA A 66 -14.61 49.31 22.35
CA ALA A 66 -14.50 50.73 22.69
C ALA A 66 -14.65 51.63 21.45
N ASN A 67 -15.56 52.59 21.59
CA ASN A 67 -15.81 53.80 20.79
C ASN A 67 -14.59 54.42 20.07
N ALA A 68 -14.78 54.85 18.81
CA ALA A 68 -14.78 56.27 18.43
C ALA A 68 -15.04 56.47 16.92
N THR A 69 -15.68 57.60 16.66
CA THR A 69 -16.14 58.26 15.43
C THR A 69 -15.16 58.43 14.26
N ASP A 70 -15.75 58.39 13.06
CA ASP A 70 -15.51 59.17 11.83
C ASP A 70 -14.17 59.15 11.07
N SER A 71 -14.37 59.10 9.74
CA SER A 71 -13.62 59.73 8.63
C SER A 71 -12.71 58.87 7.75
N ASP A 72 -12.83 59.19 6.46
CA ASP A 72 -12.21 58.68 5.24
C ASP A 72 -10.73 58.27 5.33
N GLY A 73 -10.34 57.31 4.47
CA GLY A 73 -8.95 57.17 4.05
C GLY A 73 -8.60 55.79 3.50
N ASP A 74 -8.26 55.73 2.21
CA ASP A 74 -7.53 54.65 1.56
C ASP A 74 -6.41 54.11 2.46
N SER A 75 -6.38 52.80 2.66
CA SER A 75 -5.13 52.07 2.83
C SER A 75 -5.28 50.65 2.27
N GLU A 76 -4.59 50.44 1.16
CA GLU A 76 -4.28 49.13 0.59
C GLU A 76 -3.64 48.26 1.68
N ASP A 77 -4.34 47.24 2.18
CA ASP A 77 -3.70 46.19 2.95
C ASP A 77 -3.43 44.99 2.02
N GLU A 78 -2.21 44.97 1.49
CA GLU A 78 -1.63 43.88 0.73
C GLU A 78 -1.47 42.62 1.62
N THR A 79 -2.56 41.90 1.91
CA THR A 79 -2.45 40.51 2.34
C THR A 79 -2.20 39.62 1.13
N LYS A 80 -1.02 39.72 0.51
CA LYS A 80 -0.62 38.87 -0.60
C LYS A 80 0.49 37.89 -0.22
N PHE A 81 0.09 36.62 -0.27
CA PHE A 81 0.90 35.42 -0.53
C PHE A 81 1.65 34.76 0.64
N ARG A 82 1.05 33.69 1.19
CA ARG A 82 1.74 32.68 2.02
C ARG A 82 2.13 31.48 1.14
N ALA A 83 3.42 31.29 0.86
CA ALA A 83 3.92 30.04 0.31
C ALA A 83 4.85 29.32 1.30
N PHE A 84 4.25 28.47 2.14
CA PHE A 84 4.94 27.53 3.02
C PHE A 84 5.82 26.51 2.24
N ILE A 85 5.51 26.33 0.95
CA ILE A 85 6.05 25.30 0.05
C ILE A 85 7.54 25.51 -0.28
N LEU A 86 8.11 26.68 -0.07
CA LEU A 86 9.43 27.05 -0.60
C LEU A 86 10.54 27.13 0.47
N CYS A 87 10.20 26.99 1.76
CA CYS A 87 11.07 27.40 2.89
C CYS A 87 12.22 26.44 3.28
N LYS A 88 12.24 25.21 2.74
CA LYS A 88 13.33 24.23 2.90
C LYS A 88 13.35 23.31 1.68
N ILE A 89 14.53 22.86 1.23
CA ILE A 89 14.63 21.72 0.30
C ILE A 89 14.05 20.51 1.02
N ASN A 90 12.78 20.22 0.75
CA ASN A 90 12.11 19.00 1.14
C ASN A 90 11.95 18.15 -0.13
N TRP A 91 12.41 16.91 -0.08
CA TRP A 91 12.30 16.00 -1.21
C TRP A 91 10.85 15.60 -1.51
N CYS A 92 9.95 15.75 -0.52
CA CYS A 92 8.55 15.41 -0.69
C CYS A 92 7.64 16.57 -1.12
N HIS A 93 7.97 17.81 -0.76
CA HIS A 93 7.14 18.98 -1.07
C HIS A 93 7.93 20.12 -1.70
N GLY A 94 7.22 20.92 -2.50
CA GLY A 94 7.75 22.15 -3.04
C GLY A 94 8.91 21.98 -3.99
N TYR A 95 9.89 22.87 -3.87
CA TYR A 95 10.97 22.98 -4.85
C TYR A 95 11.85 21.72 -4.92
N GLY A 96 12.09 21.03 -3.80
CA GLY A 96 12.85 19.77 -3.79
C GLY A 96 12.15 18.64 -4.54
N PHE A 97 10.82 18.52 -4.41
CA PHE A 97 10.03 17.57 -5.20
C PHE A 97 10.01 17.94 -6.70
N LEU A 98 9.97 19.24 -7.02
CA LEU A 98 10.06 19.71 -8.41
C LEU A 98 11.41 19.33 -9.04
N ILE A 99 12.52 19.47 -8.31
CA ILE A 99 13.84 18.99 -8.75
C ILE A 99 13.79 17.48 -9.01
N PHE A 100 13.22 16.72 -8.08
CA PHE A 100 13.11 15.27 -8.24
C PHE A 100 12.32 14.88 -9.50
N ILE A 101 11.16 15.49 -9.76
CA ILE A 101 10.38 15.26 -10.99
C ILE A 101 11.19 15.64 -12.22
N PHE A 102 11.79 16.83 -12.22
CA PHE A 102 12.54 17.34 -13.36
C PHE A 102 13.71 16.42 -13.72
N VAL A 103 14.53 16.04 -12.72
CA VAL A 103 15.66 15.13 -12.89
C VAL A 103 15.18 13.76 -13.38
N THR A 104 14.17 13.19 -12.73
CA THR A 104 13.64 11.87 -13.11
C THR A 104 13.07 11.88 -14.53
N PHE A 105 12.32 12.92 -14.89
CA PHE A 105 11.77 13.08 -16.23
C PHE A 105 12.88 13.15 -17.29
N TYR A 106 13.92 13.98 -17.10
CA TYR A 106 15.01 14.08 -18.07
C TYR A 106 15.89 12.83 -18.11
N ILE A 107 16.09 12.12 -17.01
CA ILE A 107 16.76 10.82 -17.00
C ILE A 107 15.97 9.80 -17.82
N LEU A 108 14.66 9.67 -17.57
CA LEU A 108 13.79 8.75 -18.31
C LEU A 108 13.67 9.15 -19.78
N TRP A 109 13.61 10.44 -20.06
CA TRP A 109 13.55 10.98 -21.41
C TRP A 109 14.85 10.69 -22.18
N LEU A 110 16.01 11.01 -21.60
CA LEU A 110 17.32 10.69 -22.17
C LEU A 110 17.45 9.18 -22.38
N TYR A 111 17.02 8.38 -21.41
CA TYR A 111 17.01 6.93 -21.52
C TYR A 111 16.15 6.46 -22.69
N TYR A 112 14.92 6.95 -22.84
CA TYR A 112 14.00 6.45 -23.86
C TYR A 112 14.30 6.96 -25.27
N TRP A 113 14.74 8.22 -25.42
CA TRP A 113 14.93 8.86 -26.72
C TRP A 113 16.38 8.82 -27.23
N VAL A 114 17.37 8.79 -26.34
CA VAL A 114 18.79 8.79 -26.73
C VAL A 114 19.39 7.43 -26.46
N PHE A 115 19.30 6.95 -25.22
CA PHE A 115 19.95 5.70 -24.84
C PHE A 115 19.33 4.52 -25.57
N LYS A 116 18.04 4.22 -25.35
CA LYS A 116 17.32 3.06 -25.92
C LYS A 116 17.50 2.88 -27.45
N PRO A 117 17.28 3.90 -28.31
CA PRO A 117 17.38 3.71 -29.76
C PRO A 117 18.82 3.72 -30.32
N PHE A 118 19.77 4.46 -29.72
CA PHE A 118 21.12 4.56 -30.29
C PHE A 118 22.12 3.58 -29.69
N ILE A 119 22.09 3.40 -28.38
CA ILE A 119 23.06 2.61 -27.61
C ILE A 119 22.38 1.40 -26.97
N GLY A 120 21.15 1.55 -26.51
CA GLY A 120 20.41 0.63 -25.68
C GLY A 120 20.11 -0.65 -26.41
N GLN A 121 19.53 -0.63 -27.61
CA GLN A 121 19.29 -1.86 -28.37
C GLN A 121 20.60 -2.59 -28.71
N LYS A 122 21.63 -1.91 -29.22
CA LYS A 122 22.92 -2.54 -29.52
C LYS A 122 23.67 -3.05 -28.29
N LEU A 123 23.73 -2.26 -27.21
CA LEU A 123 24.42 -2.63 -25.98
C LEU A 123 23.65 -3.72 -25.23
N TYR A 124 22.31 -3.67 -25.27
CA TYR A 124 21.45 -4.70 -24.75
C TYR A 124 21.69 -5.99 -25.51
N ASP A 125 21.42 -6.02 -26.82
CA ASP A 125 21.51 -7.23 -27.64
C ASP A 125 22.95 -7.79 -27.76
N GLU A 126 24.00 -6.95 -27.85
CA GLU A 126 25.38 -7.45 -28.04
C GLU A 126 26.14 -7.73 -26.73
N LYS A 127 25.83 -7.03 -25.62
CA LYS A 127 26.65 -7.10 -24.39
C LYS A 127 25.86 -7.41 -23.13
N ILE A 128 24.75 -6.73 -22.88
CA ILE A 128 24.02 -6.88 -21.61
C ILE A 128 23.21 -8.16 -21.66
N ASP A 129 22.36 -8.40 -22.66
CA ASP A 129 21.52 -9.60 -22.77
C ASP A 129 22.36 -10.89 -22.72
N PRO A 130 23.45 -11.07 -23.50
CA PRO A 130 24.28 -12.27 -23.38
C PRO A 130 25.08 -12.35 -22.07
N ALA A 131 25.42 -11.22 -21.44
CA ALA A 131 26.06 -11.24 -20.11
C ALA A 131 25.06 -11.50 -18.99
N LEU A 132 23.84 -10.99 -19.12
CA LEU A 132 22.71 -11.17 -18.22
C LEU A 132 22.24 -12.62 -18.33
N ASP A 133 22.14 -13.18 -19.52
CA ASP A 133 21.84 -14.60 -19.75
C ASP A 133 22.94 -15.49 -19.20
N LYS A 134 24.21 -15.19 -19.43
CA LYS A 134 25.32 -15.92 -18.79
C LYS A 134 25.28 -15.80 -17.27
N TRP A 135 24.96 -14.62 -16.75
CA TRP A 135 24.84 -14.38 -15.32
C TRP A 135 23.61 -15.09 -14.73
N ILE A 136 22.49 -15.07 -15.43
CA ILE A 136 21.24 -15.72 -15.06
C ILE A 136 21.48 -17.22 -15.10
N GLU A 137 22.09 -17.77 -16.15
CA GLU A 137 22.43 -19.18 -16.26
C GLU A 137 23.42 -19.60 -15.17
N PHE A 138 24.45 -18.78 -14.90
CA PHE A 138 25.40 -18.96 -13.80
C PHE A 138 24.73 -18.93 -12.42
N SER A 139 23.94 -17.90 -12.14
CA SER A 139 23.20 -17.70 -10.89
C SER A 139 22.12 -18.76 -10.69
N ARG A 140 21.49 -19.23 -11.78
CA ARG A 140 20.47 -20.27 -11.80
C ARG A 140 21.09 -21.67 -11.70
N ARG A 141 22.42 -21.82 -11.80
CA ARG A 141 23.09 -23.06 -11.39
C ARG A 141 22.80 -23.31 -9.93
N ARG A 142 22.26 -24.50 -9.64
CA ARG A 142 21.78 -24.88 -8.31
C ARG A 142 22.80 -24.59 -7.20
N ILE A 143 24.08 -24.86 -7.45
CA ILE A 143 25.17 -24.65 -6.50
C ILE A 143 25.35 -23.15 -6.17
N ILE A 144 25.38 -22.28 -7.19
CA ILE A 144 25.62 -20.85 -7.01
C ILE A 144 24.41 -20.18 -6.36
N SER A 145 23.19 -20.54 -6.78
CA SER A 145 21.97 -20.07 -6.13
C SER A 145 21.94 -20.44 -4.65
N LEU A 146 22.35 -21.66 -4.29
CA LEU A 146 22.42 -22.11 -2.90
C LEU A 146 23.50 -21.37 -2.11
N ILE A 147 24.68 -21.13 -2.69
CA ILE A 147 25.76 -20.38 -2.03
C ILE A 147 25.35 -18.93 -1.79
N MET A 148 24.79 -18.26 -2.80
CA MET A 148 24.30 -16.89 -2.67
C MET A 148 23.22 -16.78 -1.61
N LEU A 149 22.27 -17.72 -1.62
CA LEU A 149 21.22 -17.78 -0.60
C LEU A 149 21.80 -18.00 0.80
N LEU A 150 22.76 -18.92 0.95
CA LEU A 150 23.40 -19.21 2.23
C LEU A 150 24.14 -17.98 2.77
N ILE A 151 24.90 -17.27 1.93
CA ILE A 151 25.61 -16.03 2.33
C ILE A 151 24.61 -15.01 2.86
N VAL A 152 23.51 -14.78 2.15
CA VAL A 152 22.54 -13.76 2.57
C VAL A 152 21.80 -14.17 3.84
N ILE A 153 21.44 -15.46 3.98
CA ILE A 153 20.85 -15.97 5.23
C ILE A 153 21.82 -15.80 6.39
N VAL A 154 23.10 -16.14 6.22
CA VAL A 154 24.12 -15.98 7.26
C VAL A 154 24.27 -14.52 7.67
N LEU A 155 24.29 -13.59 6.71
CA LEU A 155 24.36 -12.16 6.99
C LEU A 155 23.10 -11.65 7.72
N ALA A 156 21.92 -12.09 7.30
CA ALA A 156 20.66 -11.75 7.94
C ALA A 156 20.60 -12.28 9.39
N VAL A 157 20.98 -13.54 9.59
CA VAL A 157 21.03 -14.16 10.92
C VAL A 157 22.08 -13.48 11.81
N ALA A 158 23.27 -13.18 11.27
CA ALA A 158 24.30 -12.46 12.00
C ALA A 158 23.83 -11.05 12.42
N TYR A 159 23.12 -10.35 11.55
CA TYR A 159 22.51 -9.05 11.86
C TYR A 159 21.43 -9.18 12.95
N LEU A 160 20.54 -10.17 12.85
CA LEU A 160 19.51 -10.40 13.86
C LEU A 160 20.10 -10.78 15.23
N ILE A 161 21.15 -11.61 15.26
CA ILE A 161 21.86 -11.94 16.51
C ILE A 161 22.52 -10.69 17.10
N PHE A 162 23.17 -9.86 16.26
CA PHE A 162 23.75 -8.60 16.69
C PHE A 162 22.69 -7.68 17.31
N GLU A 163 21.51 -7.59 16.70
CA GLU A 163 20.41 -6.75 17.19
C GLU A 163 19.81 -7.27 18.50
N CYS A 164 19.72 -8.58 18.66
CA CYS A 164 19.19 -9.19 19.87
C CYS A 164 20.18 -9.18 21.04
N ARG A 165 21.48 -8.87 20.84
CA ARG A 165 22.53 -9.06 21.87
C ARG A 165 22.24 -8.37 23.21
N ASP A 166 21.59 -7.22 23.17
CA ASP A 166 21.36 -6.35 24.33
C ASP A 166 20.00 -6.65 25.01
N ASP A 167 19.04 -7.26 24.30
CA ASP A 167 17.74 -7.65 24.84
C ASP A 167 17.29 -9.02 24.31
N MET A 168 17.50 -10.04 25.14
CA MET A 168 17.13 -11.43 24.84
C MET A 168 15.62 -11.62 24.65
N LYS A 169 14.76 -10.71 25.14
CA LYS A 169 13.30 -10.83 24.95
C LYS A 169 12.89 -10.63 23.49
N LYS A 170 13.69 -9.89 22.71
CA LYS A 170 13.48 -9.74 21.26
C LYS A 170 13.65 -11.05 20.50
N LEU A 171 14.42 -12.00 21.05
CA LEU A 171 14.67 -13.30 20.42
C LEU A 171 13.38 -14.12 20.25
N VAL A 172 12.37 -13.91 21.11
CA VAL A 172 11.06 -14.56 20.99
C VAL A 172 10.42 -14.24 19.64
N GLY A 173 10.59 -13.01 19.13
CA GLY A 173 10.07 -12.58 17.83
C GLY A 173 10.67 -13.35 16.63
N LEU A 174 11.82 -14.03 16.78
CA LEU A 174 12.34 -14.93 15.74
C LEU A 174 11.51 -16.22 15.64
N GLY A 175 10.79 -16.59 16.72
CA GLY A 175 9.89 -17.72 16.74
C GLY A 175 8.73 -17.55 15.74
N GLY A 176 8.18 -16.33 15.61
CA GLY A 176 7.08 -16.00 14.71
C GLY A 176 7.32 -16.43 13.26
N PRO A 177 8.30 -15.85 12.55
CA PRO A 177 8.56 -16.21 11.15
C PRO A 177 8.79 -17.70 10.96
N VAL A 178 9.51 -18.36 11.88
CA VAL A 178 9.76 -19.81 11.80
C VAL A 178 8.46 -20.61 11.94
N VAL A 179 7.65 -20.30 12.95
CA VAL A 179 6.37 -21.00 13.21
C VAL A 179 5.39 -20.77 12.06
N PHE A 180 5.25 -19.53 11.57
CA PHE A 180 4.34 -19.24 10.46
C PHE A 180 4.78 -19.91 9.15
N LEU A 181 6.10 -20.01 8.90
CA LEU A 181 6.62 -20.78 7.76
C LEU A 181 6.34 -22.28 7.92
N LEU A 182 6.48 -22.85 9.12
CA LEU A 182 6.17 -24.26 9.38
C LEU A 182 4.68 -24.56 9.21
N ILE A 183 3.81 -23.70 9.73
CA ILE A 183 2.36 -23.84 9.55
C ILE A 183 2.00 -23.66 8.07
N GLY A 184 2.60 -22.68 7.38
CA GLY A 184 2.39 -22.49 5.94
C GLY A 184 2.84 -23.68 5.10
N PHE A 185 3.96 -24.31 5.46
CA PHE A 185 4.41 -25.55 4.85
C PHE A 185 3.44 -26.70 5.10
N ALA A 186 2.98 -26.88 6.35
CA ALA A 186 2.03 -27.93 6.72
C ALA A 186 0.64 -27.75 6.07
N ALA A 187 0.21 -26.49 5.90
CA ALA A 187 -1.05 -26.15 5.26
C ALA A 187 -0.96 -26.14 3.74
N SER A 188 0.23 -26.21 3.14
CA SER A 188 0.46 -26.05 1.70
C SER A 188 -0.31 -27.07 0.86
N LYS A 189 -0.83 -26.66 -0.31
CA LYS A 189 -1.59 -27.57 -1.18
C LYS A 189 -0.68 -28.58 -1.89
N HIS A 190 0.54 -28.16 -2.23
CA HIS A 190 1.47 -28.91 -3.07
C HIS A 190 2.91 -28.86 -2.52
N HIS A 191 3.20 -29.60 -1.46
CA HIS A 191 4.46 -29.50 -0.70
C HIS A 191 5.74 -29.69 -1.57
N LYS A 192 5.65 -30.50 -2.63
CA LYS A 192 6.79 -30.81 -3.51
C LYS A 192 7.06 -29.71 -4.55
N ALA A 193 6.08 -28.85 -4.84
CA ALA A 193 6.16 -27.81 -5.86
C ALA A 193 6.55 -26.44 -5.27
N ILE A 194 6.79 -26.35 -3.97
CA ILE A 194 7.12 -25.07 -3.30
C ILE A 194 8.39 -24.47 -3.93
N PRO A 195 8.31 -23.27 -4.54
CA PRO A 195 9.46 -22.59 -5.09
C PRO A 195 10.23 -21.92 -3.96
N TRP A 196 11.07 -22.69 -3.25
CA TRP A 196 11.83 -22.21 -2.10
C TRP A 196 12.65 -20.95 -2.37
N ARG A 197 13.10 -20.75 -3.62
CA ARG A 197 13.74 -19.49 -4.02
C ARG A 197 12.83 -18.29 -3.77
N ILE A 198 11.57 -18.32 -4.22
CA ILE A 198 10.62 -17.21 -4.04
C ILE A 198 10.32 -17.01 -2.56
N VAL A 199 10.08 -18.10 -1.83
CA VAL A 199 9.78 -18.05 -0.39
C VAL A 199 10.93 -17.40 0.39
N THR A 200 12.16 -17.84 0.18
CA THR A 200 13.31 -17.29 0.92
C THR A 200 13.64 -15.87 0.50
N HIS A 201 13.56 -15.54 -0.79
CA HIS A 201 13.83 -14.18 -1.27
C HIS A 201 12.74 -13.20 -0.81
N GLY A 202 11.48 -13.63 -0.73
CA GLY A 202 10.40 -12.77 -0.25
C GLY A 202 10.49 -12.48 1.26
N ILE A 203 10.78 -13.48 2.10
CA ILE A 203 11.01 -13.27 3.54
C ILE A 203 12.28 -12.44 3.79
N LEU A 204 13.33 -12.69 3.02
CA LEU A 204 14.53 -11.87 3.07
C LEU A 204 14.24 -10.42 2.64
N GLY A 205 13.50 -10.24 1.54
CA GLY A 205 13.09 -8.93 1.05
C GLY A 205 12.26 -8.18 2.10
N GLN A 206 11.34 -8.87 2.76
CA GLN A 206 10.58 -8.34 3.89
C GLN A 206 11.50 -7.85 5.02
N LEU A 207 12.50 -8.64 5.42
CA LEU A 207 13.48 -8.24 6.44
C LEU A 207 14.32 -7.04 6.00
N LEU A 208 14.85 -7.06 4.78
CA LEU A 208 15.69 -5.98 4.25
C LEU A 208 14.91 -4.66 4.13
N LEU A 209 13.66 -4.70 3.66
CA LEU A 209 12.78 -3.54 3.61
C LEU A 209 12.41 -3.08 5.03
N GLY A 210 12.19 -4.00 5.97
CA GLY A 210 11.99 -3.67 7.38
C GLY A 210 13.19 -2.92 7.97
N ILE A 211 14.42 -3.37 7.68
CA ILE A 211 15.65 -2.68 8.10
C ILE A 211 15.74 -1.30 7.42
N LEU A 212 15.49 -1.23 6.12
CA LEU A 212 15.52 0.03 5.35
C LEU A 212 14.54 1.06 5.94
N CYS A 213 13.30 0.69 6.22
CA CYS A 213 12.28 1.64 6.67
C CYS A 213 12.33 1.93 8.20
N LEU A 214 12.74 0.95 9.02
CA LEU A 214 12.83 1.16 10.47
C LEU A 214 14.17 1.78 10.90
N ARG A 215 15.29 1.46 10.23
CA ARG A 215 16.63 1.90 10.64
C ARG A 215 17.20 3.07 9.84
N LEU A 216 16.86 3.18 8.55
CA LEU A 216 17.39 4.24 7.71
C LEU A 216 16.33 5.34 7.54
N ALA A 217 16.60 6.53 8.07
CA ALA A 217 15.71 7.67 7.97
C ALA A 217 15.31 7.98 6.51
N PHE A 218 16.27 7.88 5.58
CA PHE A 218 16.01 8.04 4.15
C PHE A 218 14.97 7.04 3.61
N GLY A 219 15.00 5.78 4.06
CA GLY A 219 14.04 4.77 3.62
C GLY A 219 12.62 5.10 4.07
N ARG A 220 12.48 5.52 5.32
CA ARG A 220 11.20 5.96 5.90
C ARG A 220 10.65 7.18 5.18
N ASP A 221 11.45 8.24 5.06
CA ASP A 221 11.04 9.49 4.43
C ASP A 221 10.63 9.29 2.96
N PHE A 222 11.30 8.38 2.24
CA PHE A 222 10.96 8.03 0.86
C PHE A 222 9.57 7.39 0.74
N PHE A 223 9.30 6.34 1.52
CA PHE A 223 8.02 5.63 1.45
C PHE A 223 6.87 6.43 2.06
N ASP A 224 7.14 7.21 3.11
CA ASP A 224 6.17 8.13 3.71
C ASP A 224 5.73 9.16 2.65
N CYS A 225 6.69 9.73 1.92
CA CYS A 225 6.38 10.65 0.84
C CYS A 225 5.58 10.00 -0.30
N ALA A 226 6.01 8.82 -0.74
CA ALA A 226 5.32 8.10 -1.82
C ALA A 226 3.87 7.78 -1.42
N GLY A 227 3.65 7.32 -0.19
CA GLY A 227 2.32 7.07 0.36
C GLY A 227 1.45 8.32 0.36
N GLU A 228 1.98 9.45 0.85
CA GLU A 228 1.25 10.72 0.86
C GLU A 228 0.82 11.17 -0.54
N LYS A 229 1.69 11.05 -1.56
CA LYS A 229 1.33 11.40 -2.94
C LYS A 229 0.22 10.52 -3.50
N VAL A 230 0.26 9.22 -3.20
CA VAL A 230 -0.81 8.30 -3.61
C VAL A 230 -2.11 8.64 -2.89
N THR A 231 -2.08 8.92 -1.58
CA THR A 231 -3.26 9.32 -0.82
C THR A 231 -3.87 10.62 -1.37
N ILE A 232 -3.07 11.66 -1.64
CA ILE A 232 -3.53 12.90 -2.28
C ILE A 232 -4.19 12.60 -3.63
N PHE A 233 -3.56 11.76 -4.44
CA PHE A 233 -4.09 11.37 -5.75
C PHE A 233 -5.44 10.66 -5.63
N LEU A 234 -5.59 9.70 -4.72
CA LEU A 234 -6.85 8.97 -4.51
C LEU A 234 -7.94 9.86 -3.90
N ASN A 235 -7.56 10.85 -3.08
CA ASN A 235 -8.50 11.81 -2.48
C ASN A 235 -9.17 12.74 -3.50
N PHE A 236 -8.67 12.85 -4.74
CA PHE A 236 -9.39 13.55 -5.80
C PHE A 236 -10.74 12.91 -6.13
N ALA A 237 -10.90 11.61 -5.88
CA ALA A 237 -12.20 10.95 -5.98
C ALA A 237 -13.25 11.57 -5.04
N GLY A 238 -12.83 12.13 -3.91
CA GLY A 238 -13.69 12.81 -2.95
C GLY A 238 -14.44 14.01 -3.54
N HIS A 239 -13.84 14.75 -4.49
CA HIS A 239 -14.54 15.85 -5.18
C HIS A 239 -15.71 15.34 -6.04
N GLY A 240 -15.52 14.22 -6.73
CA GLY A 240 -16.59 13.58 -7.50
C GLY A 240 -17.67 13.00 -6.57
N ALA A 241 -17.25 12.34 -5.49
CA ALA A 241 -18.16 11.78 -4.49
C ALA A 241 -19.05 12.84 -3.85
N ARG A 242 -18.45 13.96 -3.39
CA ARG A 242 -19.18 15.09 -2.78
C ARG A 242 -20.17 15.73 -3.74
N PHE A 243 -19.81 15.84 -5.02
CA PHE A 243 -20.74 16.35 -6.03
C PHE A 243 -21.95 15.43 -6.24
N VAL A 244 -21.75 14.10 -6.25
CA VAL A 244 -22.81 13.12 -6.55
C VAL A 244 -23.65 12.79 -5.31
N TYR A 245 -23.03 12.63 -4.15
CA TYR A 245 -23.66 12.14 -2.91
C TYR A 245 -23.94 13.26 -1.89
N GLY A 246 -23.34 14.43 -2.06
CA GLY A 246 -23.38 15.54 -1.10
C GLY A 246 -22.29 15.45 -0.04
N ASP A 247 -21.95 16.60 0.54
CA ASP A 247 -20.85 16.73 1.53
C ASP A 247 -21.12 15.90 2.79
N ARG A 248 -22.36 15.92 3.31
CA ARG A 248 -22.74 15.21 4.53
C ARG A 248 -22.39 13.71 4.50
N ILE A 249 -22.74 13.01 3.42
CA ILE A 249 -22.49 11.56 3.32
C ILE A 249 -20.98 11.27 3.25
N CYS A 250 -20.23 12.14 2.58
CA CYS A 250 -18.78 11.98 2.42
C CYS A 250 -18.02 12.31 3.71
N ASP A 251 -18.46 13.36 4.43
CA ASP A 251 -17.84 13.82 5.67
C ASP A 251 -18.16 12.89 6.86
N GLU A 252 -19.31 12.22 6.84
CA GLU A 252 -19.63 11.10 7.75
C GLU A 252 -18.88 9.79 7.39
N PHE A 253 -18.00 9.80 6.38
CA PHE A 253 -17.22 8.65 5.91
C PHE A 253 -18.05 7.39 5.64
N VAL A 254 -19.27 7.55 5.12
CA VAL A 254 -20.15 6.40 4.83
C VAL A 254 -19.46 5.50 3.80
N PHE A 255 -19.08 4.29 4.23
CA PHE A 255 -18.18 3.38 3.49
C PHE A 255 -18.52 3.24 2.01
N ALA A 256 -19.80 2.99 1.70
CA ALA A 256 -20.26 2.72 0.33
C ALA A 256 -20.16 3.93 -0.61
N PHE A 257 -20.13 5.15 -0.07
CA PHE A 257 -20.19 6.39 -0.84
C PHE A 257 -18.89 7.18 -0.80
N ALA A 258 -18.23 7.26 0.37
CA ALA A 258 -16.96 7.97 0.53
C ALA A 258 -15.78 7.12 0.05
N ILE A 259 -15.66 5.89 0.54
CA ILE A 259 -14.47 5.05 0.33
C ILE A 259 -14.52 4.38 -1.04
N LEU A 260 -15.67 3.80 -1.43
CA LEU A 260 -15.79 3.10 -2.72
C LEU A 260 -15.77 4.02 -3.93
N ALA A 261 -15.97 5.34 -3.76
CA ALA A 261 -15.84 6.31 -4.86
C ALA A 261 -14.45 6.32 -5.50
N VAL A 262 -13.42 5.98 -4.71
CA VAL A 262 -12.03 5.87 -5.18
C VAL A 262 -11.91 4.82 -6.29
N ILE A 263 -12.70 3.74 -6.25
CA ILE A 263 -12.68 2.68 -7.26
C ILE A 263 -13.13 3.22 -8.63
N PHE A 264 -14.13 4.11 -8.68
CA PHE A 264 -14.55 4.74 -9.93
C PHE A 264 -13.41 5.57 -10.52
N PHE A 265 -12.83 6.45 -9.72
CA PHE A 265 -11.72 7.31 -10.16
C PHE A 265 -10.51 6.49 -10.62
N PHE A 266 -10.11 5.49 -9.84
CA PHE A 266 -8.95 4.66 -10.16
C PHE A 266 -9.18 3.78 -11.40
N SER A 267 -10.39 3.24 -11.57
CA SER A 267 -10.76 2.49 -12.77
C SER A 267 -10.72 3.35 -14.04
N VAL A 268 -11.20 4.61 -13.97
CA VAL A 268 -11.08 5.57 -15.08
C VAL A 268 -9.61 5.82 -15.43
N VAL A 269 -8.78 6.10 -14.43
CA VAL A 269 -7.36 6.40 -14.65
C VAL A 269 -6.63 5.18 -15.23
N THR A 270 -6.85 3.99 -14.69
CA THR A 270 -6.22 2.77 -15.19
C THR A 270 -6.63 2.46 -16.63
N SER A 271 -7.92 2.57 -16.99
CA SER A 271 -8.36 2.42 -18.38
C SER A 271 -7.70 3.44 -19.32
N CYS A 272 -7.61 4.72 -18.92
CA CYS A 272 -6.90 5.74 -19.67
C CYS A 272 -5.41 5.40 -19.85
N LEU A 273 -4.75 4.89 -18.81
CA LEU A 273 -3.33 4.52 -18.87
C LEU A 273 -3.07 3.29 -19.76
N TYR A 274 -4.02 2.35 -19.83
CA TYR A 274 -4.01 1.24 -20.79
C TYR A 274 -4.20 1.72 -22.23
N TYR A 275 -5.12 2.67 -22.45
CA TYR A 275 -5.31 3.32 -23.76
C TYR A 275 -4.06 4.08 -24.23
N LEU A 276 -3.40 4.78 -23.30
CA LEU A 276 -2.20 5.57 -23.61
C LEU A 276 -0.92 4.73 -23.80
N GLY A 277 -0.92 3.42 -23.51
CA GLY A 277 0.27 2.58 -23.61
C GLY A 277 1.17 2.61 -22.37
N VAL A 278 0.79 3.35 -21.31
CA VAL A 278 1.62 3.55 -20.11
C VAL A 278 1.63 2.29 -19.24
N MET A 279 0.49 1.60 -19.13
CA MET A 279 0.43 0.36 -18.35
C MET A 279 1.31 -0.73 -18.94
N GLN A 280 1.36 -0.85 -20.26
CA GLN A 280 2.20 -1.81 -20.97
C GLN A 280 3.69 -1.56 -20.70
N PHE A 281 4.09 -0.29 -20.61
CA PHE A 281 5.45 0.08 -20.19
C PHE A 281 5.74 -0.34 -18.73
N ILE A 282 4.80 -0.06 -17.81
CA ILE A 282 4.94 -0.44 -16.40
C ILE A 282 5.05 -1.96 -16.26
N LEU A 283 4.15 -2.72 -16.89
CA LEU A 283 4.16 -4.19 -16.89
C LEU A 283 5.48 -4.73 -17.47
N GLY A 284 5.96 -4.17 -18.59
CA GLY A 284 7.25 -4.57 -19.17
C GLY A 284 8.44 -4.28 -18.26
N ALA A 285 8.48 -3.11 -17.62
CA ALA A 285 9.58 -2.72 -16.74
C ALA A 285 9.62 -3.57 -15.45
N PHE A 286 8.47 -3.74 -14.79
CA PHE A 286 8.34 -4.58 -13.60
C PHE A 286 8.56 -6.06 -13.93
N GLY A 287 8.11 -6.52 -15.10
CA GLY A 287 8.31 -7.88 -15.55
C GLY A 287 9.78 -8.26 -15.67
N PHE A 288 10.60 -7.39 -16.27
CA PHE A 288 12.05 -7.60 -16.33
C PHE A 288 12.71 -7.60 -14.93
N LEU A 289 12.39 -6.60 -14.11
CA LEU A 289 13.01 -6.42 -12.79
C LEU A 289 12.68 -7.57 -11.83
N LEU A 290 11.40 -7.95 -11.74
CA LEU A 290 10.92 -8.91 -10.75
C LEU A 290 11.12 -10.36 -11.18
N GLN A 291 11.09 -10.66 -12.48
CA GLN A 291 11.54 -11.98 -12.99
C GLN A 291 13.02 -12.23 -12.64
N SER A 292 13.87 -11.21 -12.79
CA SER A 292 15.30 -11.32 -12.50
C SER A 292 15.59 -11.52 -11.01
N MET A 293 14.94 -10.72 -10.15
CA MET A 293 15.16 -10.74 -8.71
C MET A 293 14.49 -11.93 -8.01
N VAL A 294 13.18 -12.11 -8.22
CA VAL A 294 12.33 -13.02 -7.43
C VAL A 294 11.98 -14.28 -8.23
N GLY A 295 11.74 -14.14 -9.54
CA GLY A 295 11.30 -15.23 -10.41
C GLY A 295 9.79 -15.49 -10.38
N THR A 296 9.01 -14.52 -9.89
CA THR A 296 7.55 -14.46 -9.94
C THR A 296 7.07 -13.88 -11.26
N THR A 297 5.80 -14.10 -11.60
CA THR A 297 5.22 -13.62 -12.87
C THR A 297 4.94 -12.12 -12.83
N VAL A 298 4.75 -11.50 -14.01
CA VAL A 298 4.64 -10.04 -14.10
C VAL A 298 3.40 -9.55 -13.36
N CYS A 299 2.25 -10.20 -13.58
CA CYS A 299 0.97 -9.78 -13.01
C CYS A 299 0.95 -9.87 -11.48
N GLU A 300 1.42 -10.98 -10.91
CA GLU A 300 1.43 -11.15 -9.45
C GLU A 300 2.40 -10.18 -8.77
N SER A 301 3.52 -9.88 -9.43
CA SER A 301 4.54 -8.98 -8.89
C SER A 301 4.12 -7.52 -8.95
N VAL A 302 3.50 -7.09 -10.06
CA VAL A 302 2.94 -5.75 -10.21
C VAL A 302 1.78 -5.52 -9.25
N ASN A 303 0.89 -6.51 -9.08
CA ASN A 303 -0.19 -6.41 -8.10
C ASN A 303 0.33 -6.32 -6.66
N ALA A 304 1.32 -7.14 -6.29
CA ALA A 304 1.93 -7.08 -4.97
C ALA A 304 2.64 -5.74 -4.71
N ALA A 305 3.31 -5.18 -5.72
CA ALA A 305 3.92 -3.86 -5.63
C ALA A 305 2.88 -2.73 -5.54
N GLY A 306 1.79 -2.82 -6.32
CA GLY A 306 0.68 -1.87 -6.26
C GLY A 306 0.02 -1.83 -4.89
N ASN A 307 -0.17 -3.00 -4.28
CA ASN A 307 -0.76 -3.17 -2.94
C ASN A 307 0.01 -2.50 -1.80
N VAL A 308 1.24 -2.04 -2.03
CA VAL A 308 1.97 -1.21 -1.05
C VAL A 308 1.23 0.10 -0.77
N PHE A 309 0.57 0.65 -1.80
CA PHE A 309 -0.10 1.96 -1.73
C PHE A 309 -1.60 1.87 -2.02
N LEU A 310 -2.01 0.92 -2.86
CA LEU A 310 -3.37 0.72 -3.31
C LEU A 310 -4.08 -0.36 -2.49
N GLY A 311 -5.41 -0.27 -2.43
CA GLY A 311 -6.23 -1.26 -1.76
C GLY A 311 -6.37 -2.57 -2.52
N MET A 312 -6.87 -3.60 -1.84
CA MET A 312 -7.05 -4.94 -2.42
C MET A 312 -8.07 -5.01 -3.58
N SER A 313 -8.98 -4.04 -3.68
CA SER A 313 -9.90 -3.89 -4.81
C SER A 313 -9.33 -3.05 -5.96
N GLU A 314 -8.34 -2.21 -5.66
CA GLU A 314 -7.75 -1.26 -6.61
C GLU A 314 -6.57 -1.88 -7.36
N SER A 315 -5.67 -2.57 -6.65
CA SER A 315 -4.49 -3.17 -7.28
C SER A 315 -4.80 -4.16 -8.41
N PRO A 316 -5.83 -5.03 -8.32
CA PRO A 316 -6.15 -5.91 -9.44
C PRO A 316 -6.59 -5.15 -10.69
N LEU A 317 -7.06 -3.89 -10.59
CA LEU A 317 -7.37 -3.06 -11.75
C LEU A 317 -6.12 -2.78 -12.60
N LEU A 318 -4.93 -2.76 -12.00
CA LEU A 318 -3.66 -2.61 -12.73
C LEU A 318 -3.41 -3.76 -13.70
N ILE A 319 -3.96 -4.94 -13.44
CA ILE A 319 -3.75 -6.16 -14.23
C ILE A 319 -5.08 -6.74 -14.75
N ARG A 320 -6.16 -5.97 -14.72
CA ARG A 320 -7.52 -6.43 -15.02
C ARG A 320 -7.64 -7.29 -16.28
N PRO A 321 -7.04 -6.93 -17.43
CA PRO A 321 -7.17 -7.73 -18.65
C PRO A 321 -6.57 -9.14 -18.54
N TYR A 322 -5.67 -9.34 -17.59
CA TYR A 322 -4.95 -10.59 -17.42
C TYR A 322 -5.59 -11.54 -16.42
N ILE A 323 -6.56 -11.08 -15.60
CA ILE A 323 -7.13 -11.89 -14.52
C ILE A 323 -7.77 -13.19 -15.07
N ASP A 324 -8.39 -13.14 -16.25
CA ASP A 324 -9.01 -14.31 -16.88
C ASP A 324 -8.00 -15.39 -17.30
N ILE A 325 -6.71 -15.04 -17.51
CA ILE A 325 -5.67 -15.99 -17.93
C ILE A 325 -4.70 -16.40 -16.82
N LEU A 326 -4.87 -15.87 -15.60
CA LEU A 326 -4.01 -16.21 -14.46
C LEU A 326 -4.18 -17.67 -14.04
N THR A 327 -3.11 -18.30 -13.57
CA THR A 327 -3.20 -19.62 -12.91
C THR A 327 -3.88 -19.50 -11.54
N ARG A 328 -4.25 -20.63 -10.93
CA ARG A 328 -4.81 -20.62 -9.57
C ARG A 328 -3.82 -20.13 -8.51
N SER A 329 -2.52 -20.39 -8.69
CA SER A 329 -1.48 -19.90 -7.78
C SER A 329 -1.27 -18.39 -7.94
N GLU A 330 -1.36 -17.86 -9.15
CA GLU A 330 -1.34 -16.41 -9.40
C GLU A 330 -2.56 -15.73 -8.77
N LEU A 331 -3.77 -16.25 -8.99
CA LEU A 331 -5.00 -15.75 -8.33
C LEU A 331 -4.89 -15.80 -6.80
N HIS A 332 -4.36 -16.89 -6.24
CA HIS A 332 -4.07 -16.98 -4.81
C HIS A 332 -3.11 -15.87 -4.34
N THR A 333 -2.14 -15.50 -5.17
CA THR A 333 -1.18 -14.42 -4.89
C THR A 333 -1.84 -13.05 -4.91
N ILE A 334 -2.70 -12.77 -5.89
CA ILE A 334 -3.50 -11.53 -5.92
C ILE A 334 -4.36 -11.41 -4.66
N CYS A 335 -4.99 -12.52 -4.25
CA CYS A 335 -5.78 -12.55 -3.02
C CYS A 335 -4.93 -12.33 -1.77
N THR A 336 -3.82 -13.06 -1.66
CA THR A 336 -2.92 -13.04 -0.50
C THR A 336 -2.32 -11.65 -0.30
N SER A 337 -1.84 -11.03 -1.38
CA SER A 337 -1.30 -9.67 -1.30
C SER A 337 -2.37 -8.69 -0.90
N GLY A 338 -3.62 -8.86 -1.35
CA GLY A 338 -4.75 -7.99 -0.99
C GLY A 338 -5.06 -8.03 0.50
N TYR A 339 -5.09 -9.22 1.09
CA TYR A 339 -5.34 -9.39 2.52
C TYR A 339 -4.16 -8.98 3.41
N ALA A 340 -2.94 -8.98 2.86
CA ALA A 340 -1.71 -8.69 3.57
C ALA A 340 -1.42 -7.18 3.73
N THR A 341 -2.06 -6.31 2.95
CA THR A 341 -1.80 -4.87 2.94
C THR A 341 -3.04 -4.06 3.30
N VAL A 342 -2.84 -2.76 3.50
CA VAL A 342 -3.91 -1.77 3.67
C VAL A 342 -3.79 -0.71 2.58
N ALA A 343 -4.91 -0.08 2.23
CA ALA A 343 -4.95 1.01 1.25
C ALA A 343 -4.42 2.32 1.85
N GLY A 344 -3.77 3.15 1.04
CA GLY A 344 -3.35 4.50 1.46
C GLY A 344 -4.52 5.42 1.82
N THR A 345 -5.73 5.15 1.31
CA THR A 345 -6.95 5.92 1.57
C THR A 345 -7.46 5.78 3.00
N VAL A 346 -7.29 4.61 3.61
CA VAL A 346 -7.74 4.32 4.98
C VAL A 346 -6.66 4.56 6.03
N LEU A 347 -5.41 4.77 5.60
CA LEU A 347 -4.26 4.99 6.47
C LEU A 347 -4.48 6.16 7.43
N GLY A 348 -5.08 7.26 6.94
CA GLY A 348 -5.38 8.45 7.74
C GLY A 348 -6.31 8.17 8.92
N ALA A 349 -7.28 7.25 8.76
CA ALA A 349 -8.18 6.86 9.84
C ALA A 349 -7.45 6.06 10.94
N TYR A 350 -6.53 5.18 10.57
CA TYR A 350 -5.74 4.45 11.57
C TYR A 350 -4.80 5.39 12.34
N ILE A 351 -4.25 6.38 11.65
CA ILE A 351 -3.40 7.42 12.26
C ILE A 351 -4.23 8.27 13.25
N SER A 352 -5.47 8.63 12.91
CA SER A 352 -6.34 9.39 13.83
C SER A 352 -6.71 8.58 15.07
N PHE A 353 -6.78 7.25 14.98
CA PHE A 353 -6.90 6.38 16.15
C PHE A 353 -5.61 6.26 16.98
N GLY A 354 -4.47 6.77 16.51
CA GLY A 354 -3.21 6.78 17.24
C GLY A 354 -2.17 5.75 16.75
N ALA A 355 -2.42 5.08 15.62
CA ALA A 355 -1.41 4.23 14.99
C ALA A 355 -0.26 5.08 14.42
N SER A 356 0.97 4.58 14.50
CA SER A 356 2.13 5.31 13.97
C SER A 356 2.13 5.28 12.42
N PRO A 357 2.15 6.44 11.74
CA PRO A 357 2.21 6.50 10.28
C PRO A 357 3.42 5.73 9.72
N ALA A 358 4.58 5.91 10.35
CA ALA A 358 5.81 5.25 9.97
C ALA A 358 5.71 3.71 10.03
N TYR A 359 5.01 3.18 11.04
CA TYR A 359 4.82 1.74 11.17
C TYR A 359 3.84 1.19 10.15
N LEU A 360 2.76 1.91 9.86
CA LEU A 360 1.79 1.49 8.85
C LEU A 360 2.41 1.44 7.45
N ILE A 361 3.16 2.48 7.07
CA ILE A 361 3.81 2.55 5.76
C ILE A 361 4.89 1.46 5.65
N THR A 362 5.68 1.28 6.70
CA THR A 362 6.67 0.20 6.75
C THR A 362 6.01 -1.18 6.63
N ALA A 363 4.90 -1.40 7.31
CA ALA A 363 4.16 -2.67 7.26
C ALA A 363 3.65 -2.98 5.84
N SER A 364 3.06 -2.00 5.15
CA SER A 364 2.61 -2.16 3.76
C SER A 364 3.75 -2.47 2.80
N VAL A 365 4.90 -1.80 2.94
CA VAL A 365 6.09 -2.05 2.11
C VAL A 365 6.67 -3.45 2.36
N MET A 366 6.75 -3.87 3.62
CA MET A 366 7.22 -5.20 4.01
C MET A 366 6.30 -6.32 3.51
N ALA A 367 4.99 -6.06 3.45
CA ALA A 367 3.98 -7.04 3.06
C ALA A 367 4.05 -7.43 1.58
N ALA A 368 4.55 -6.57 0.69
CA ALA A 368 4.65 -6.88 -0.74
C ALA A 368 5.50 -8.15 -1.03
N PRO A 369 6.81 -8.21 -0.71
CA PRO A 369 7.60 -9.42 -0.94
C PRO A 369 7.18 -10.60 -0.05
N ALA A 370 6.67 -10.33 1.15
CA ALA A 370 6.19 -11.36 2.06
C ALA A 370 4.93 -12.06 1.52
N SER A 371 4.02 -11.31 0.88
CA SER A 371 2.81 -11.86 0.28
C SER A 371 3.11 -12.81 -0.87
N LEU A 372 4.12 -12.50 -1.69
CA LEU A 372 4.63 -13.41 -2.72
C LEU A 372 5.19 -14.71 -2.09
N ALA A 373 5.97 -14.58 -1.02
CA ALA A 373 6.53 -15.73 -0.31
C ALA A 373 5.45 -16.63 0.32
N PHE A 374 4.55 -16.06 1.13
CA PHE A 374 3.50 -16.83 1.79
C PHE A 374 2.47 -17.37 0.80
N SER A 375 2.15 -16.63 -0.26
CA SER A 375 1.26 -17.15 -1.31
C SER A 375 1.85 -18.40 -1.96
N LYS A 376 3.10 -18.33 -2.43
CA LYS A 376 3.77 -19.46 -3.09
C LYS A 376 4.14 -20.59 -2.12
N LEU A 377 4.16 -20.34 -0.81
CA LEU A 377 4.26 -21.37 0.21
C LEU A 377 2.93 -22.13 0.37
N PHE A 378 1.81 -21.42 0.52
CA PHE A 378 0.49 -22.00 0.76
C PHE A 378 -0.14 -22.64 -0.49
N TYR A 379 0.07 -22.02 -1.66
CA TYR A 379 -0.43 -22.47 -2.95
C TYR A 379 0.66 -22.30 -4.04
N PRO A 380 1.62 -23.24 -4.12
CA PRO A 380 2.69 -23.19 -5.10
C PRO A 380 2.20 -23.25 -6.55
N GLU A 381 3.02 -22.74 -7.47
CA GLU A 381 2.75 -22.80 -8.90
C GLU A 381 2.90 -24.23 -9.41
N THR A 382 1.84 -24.78 -10.00
CA THR A 382 1.85 -26.12 -10.62
C THR A 382 1.53 -26.10 -12.11
N GLU A 383 1.05 -24.97 -12.61
CA GLU A 383 0.62 -24.75 -13.99
C GLU A 383 1.65 -23.87 -14.73
N GLU A 384 1.65 -23.93 -16.05
CA GLU A 384 2.46 -23.02 -16.85
C GLU A 384 1.75 -21.66 -16.98
N SER A 385 2.37 -20.62 -16.43
CA SER A 385 1.79 -19.27 -16.48
C SER A 385 2.00 -18.61 -17.85
N GLN A 386 0.92 -18.00 -18.33
CA GLN A 386 0.90 -17.17 -19.54
C GLN A 386 1.37 -15.73 -19.29
N THR A 387 1.56 -15.33 -18.03
CA THR A 387 1.91 -13.95 -17.64
C THR A 387 3.37 -13.81 -17.19
N ARG A 388 4.21 -14.78 -17.54
CA ARG A 388 5.67 -14.67 -17.40
C ARG A 388 6.22 -13.58 -18.32
N SER A 389 7.33 -12.97 -17.95
CA SER A 389 7.96 -11.89 -18.74
C SER A 389 8.25 -12.27 -20.19
N GLU A 390 8.52 -13.55 -20.45
CA GLU A 390 8.82 -14.10 -21.78
C GLU A 390 7.56 -14.32 -22.64
N ASN A 391 6.40 -14.55 -22.01
CA ASN A 391 5.17 -15.00 -22.67
C ASN A 391 4.01 -13.98 -22.60
N ILE A 392 4.12 -12.96 -21.74
CA ILE A 392 3.04 -12.00 -21.51
C ILE A 392 2.79 -11.17 -22.78
N GLN A 393 1.58 -11.28 -23.31
CA GLN A 393 1.13 -10.43 -24.41
C GLN A 393 0.64 -9.11 -23.84
N LEU A 394 1.22 -7.99 -24.29
CA LEU A 394 0.82 -6.67 -23.83
C LEU A 394 -0.53 -6.29 -24.45
N GLU A 395 -1.59 -6.38 -23.64
CA GLU A 395 -2.96 -6.12 -24.06
C GLU A 395 -3.09 -4.63 -24.42
N LYS A 396 -3.72 -4.35 -25.55
CA LYS A 396 -4.05 -2.97 -25.94
C LYS A 396 -5.49 -2.70 -25.58
N SER A 397 -5.77 -1.47 -25.12
CA SER A 397 -7.15 -1.05 -24.90
C SER A 397 -7.93 -1.17 -26.23
N PRO A 398 -9.14 -1.75 -26.21
CA PRO A 398 -10.02 -1.81 -27.37
C PRO A 398 -10.75 -0.48 -27.62
N ASP A 399 -10.61 0.49 -26.72
CA ASP A 399 -11.35 1.75 -26.74
C ASP A 399 -10.85 2.65 -27.89
N THR A 400 -11.76 3.44 -28.46
CA THR A 400 -11.47 4.25 -29.67
C THR A 400 -10.85 5.61 -29.37
N SER A 401 -11.05 6.12 -28.16
CA SER A 401 -10.54 7.41 -27.70
C SER A 401 -10.24 7.38 -26.21
N ILE A 402 -9.46 8.34 -25.71
CA ILE A 402 -9.18 8.46 -24.27
C ILE A 402 -10.46 8.69 -23.44
N LEU A 403 -11.44 9.41 -24.01
CA LEU A 403 -12.72 9.65 -23.36
C LEU A 403 -13.57 8.37 -23.33
N ASP A 404 -13.53 7.60 -24.41
CA ASP A 404 -14.17 6.28 -24.49
C ASP A 404 -13.59 5.32 -23.43
N ALA A 405 -12.26 5.27 -23.32
CA ALA A 405 -11.56 4.51 -22.27
C ALA A 405 -11.96 4.97 -20.85
N ALA A 406 -12.10 6.28 -20.63
CA ALA A 406 -12.56 6.83 -19.35
C ALA A 406 -13.98 6.36 -19.02
N ILE A 407 -14.92 6.47 -19.96
CA ILE A 407 -16.32 6.05 -19.78
C ILE A 407 -16.41 4.54 -19.53
N SER A 408 -15.67 3.75 -20.31
CA SER A 408 -15.55 2.29 -20.16
C SER A 408 -15.00 1.91 -18.78
N GLY A 409 -13.97 2.62 -18.31
CA GLY A 409 -13.41 2.47 -16.96
C GLY A 409 -14.43 2.77 -15.85
N ALA A 410 -15.17 3.87 -15.96
CA ALA A 410 -16.21 4.22 -14.99
C ALA A 410 -17.35 3.18 -14.96
N ALA A 411 -17.82 2.73 -16.13
CA ALA A 411 -18.89 1.74 -16.25
C ALA A 411 -18.47 0.38 -15.65
N ALA A 412 -17.22 -0.03 -15.86
CA ALA A 412 -16.70 -1.26 -15.28
C ALA A 412 -16.62 -1.21 -13.74
N ALA A 413 -16.27 -0.06 -13.17
CA ALA A 413 -16.22 0.13 -11.73
C ALA A 413 -17.59 -0.06 -11.06
N LEU A 414 -18.70 0.23 -11.76
CA LEU A 414 -20.05 0.06 -11.24
C LEU A 414 -20.31 -1.37 -10.75
N MET A 415 -19.97 -2.37 -11.58
CA MET A 415 -20.19 -3.78 -11.24
C MET A 415 -19.29 -4.22 -10.08
N ILE A 416 -18.08 -3.69 -9.99
CA ILE A 416 -17.15 -3.94 -8.88
C ILE A 416 -17.74 -3.38 -7.59
N VAL A 417 -18.13 -2.10 -7.58
CA VAL A 417 -18.69 -1.43 -6.39
C VAL A 417 -19.99 -2.08 -5.93
N LEU A 418 -20.92 -2.40 -6.84
CA LEU A 418 -22.16 -3.11 -6.50
C LEU A 418 -21.88 -4.50 -5.93
N GLY A 419 -20.92 -5.22 -6.52
CA GLY A 419 -20.45 -6.51 -6.00
C GLY A 419 -19.91 -6.38 -4.58
N ILE A 420 -19.09 -5.37 -4.31
CA ILE A 420 -18.51 -5.10 -2.99
C ILE A 420 -19.61 -4.81 -1.97
N VAL A 421 -20.50 -3.84 -2.24
CA VAL A 421 -21.57 -3.44 -1.31
C VAL A 421 -22.47 -4.62 -0.98
N SER A 422 -22.94 -5.36 -1.99
CA SER A 422 -23.84 -6.49 -1.79
C SER A 422 -23.21 -7.62 -0.98
N ASN A 423 -21.95 -7.97 -1.25
CA ASN A 423 -21.28 -9.05 -0.53
C ASN A 423 -20.92 -8.64 0.91
N ILE A 424 -20.47 -7.41 1.17
CA ILE A 424 -20.20 -6.97 2.55
C ILE A 424 -21.47 -7.09 3.41
N ILE A 425 -22.59 -6.54 2.94
CA ILE A 425 -23.86 -6.56 3.69
C ILE A 425 -24.24 -8.01 4.02
N ALA A 426 -24.21 -8.90 3.02
CA ALA A 426 -24.58 -10.30 3.20
C ALA A 426 -23.63 -11.07 4.14
N PHE A 427 -22.31 -10.95 3.92
CA PHE A 427 -21.32 -11.69 4.71
C PHE A 427 -21.24 -11.17 6.15
N LEU A 428 -21.27 -9.85 6.35
CA LEU A 428 -21.19 -9.28 7.69
C LEU A 428 -22.44 -9.62 8.50
N ALA A 429 -23.64 -9.47 7.93
CA ALA A 429 -24.88 -9.88 8.59
C ALA A 429 -24.87 -11.37 8.99
N MET A 430 -24.33 -12.24 8.13
CA MET A 430 -24.19 -13.66 8.42
C MET A 430 -23.23 -13.93 9.60
N VAL A 431 -22.09 -13.24 9.65
CA VAL A 431 -21.13 -13.36 10.76
C VAL A 431 -21.76 -12.93 12.09
N TYR A 432 -22.44 -11.77 12.12
CA TYR A 432 -23.12 -11.29 13.33
C TYR A 432 -24.26 -12.21 13.75
N PHE A 433 -25.03 -12.76 12.80
CA PHE A 433 -26.05 -13.76 13.10
C PHE A 433 -25.46 -15.00 13.78
N PHE A 434 -24.36 -15.55 13.27
CA PHE A 434 -23.70 -16.70 13.91
C PHE A 434 -23.10 -16.35 15.28
N SER A 435 -22.53 -15.15 15.44
CA SER A 435 -22.04 -14.69 16.75
C SER A 435 -23.18 -14.66 17.77
N ALA A 436 -24.32 -14.05 17.41
CA ALA A 436 -25.49 -13.95 18.28
C ALA A 436 -26.08 -15.32 18.65
N VAL A 437 -26.14 -16.27 17.71
CA VAL A 437 -26.60 -17.64 17.98
C VAL A 437 -25.70 -18.34 19.00
N ILE A 438 -24.38 -18.16 18.89
CA ILE A 438 -23.42 -18.76 19.83
C ILE A 438 -23.50 -18.08 21.20
N GLU A 439 -23.56 -16.74 21.24
CA GLU A 439 -23.72 -15.97 22.48
C GLU A 439 -25.00 -16.37 23.22
N TRP A 440 -26.14 -16.44 22.54
CA TRP A 440 -27.39 -16.94 23.10
C TRP A 440 -27.25 -18.36 23.66
N SER A 441 -26.50 -19.23 22.98
CA SER A 441 -26.27 -20.60 23.46
C SER A 441 -25.39 -20.65 24.72
N LEU A 442 -24.42 -19.74 24.86
CA LEU A 442 -23.55 -19.62 26.04
C LEU A 442 -24.28 -19.00 27.23
N GLU A 443 -25.17 -18.04 26.97
CA GLU A 443 -26.06 -17.46 27.97
C GLU A 443 -26.94 -18.54 28.62
N MET A 444 -27.44 -19.49 27.82
CA MET A 444 -28.18 -20.66 28.32
C MET A 444 -27.36 -21.60 29.21
N LEU A 445 -26.04 -21.53 29.16
CA LEU A 445 -25.12 -22.26 30.04
C LEU A 445 -24.72 -21.43 31.28
N GLY A 446 -25.34 -20.26 31.49
CA GLY A 446 -25.06 -19.36 32.61
C GLY A 446 -23.78 -18.55 32.45
N GLN A 447 -23.30 -18.38 31.21
CA GLN A 447 -22.11 -17.58 30.89
C GLN A 447 -22.53 -16.28 30.18
N GLU A 448 -22.98 -15.28 30.95
CA GLU A 448 -23.55 -14.02 30.42
C GLU A 448 -22.49 -13.01 29.94
N GLU A 449 -21.24 -13.11 30.41
CA GLU A 449 -20.15 -12.16 30.10
C GLU A 449 -19.19 -12.65 29.00
N ILE A 450 -19.34 -13.89 28.50
CA ILE A 450 -18.41 -14.48 27.53
C ILE A 450 -18.93 -14.27 26.11
N THR A 451 -18.34 -13.31 25.40
CA THR A 451 -18.58 -13.16 23.96
C THR A 451 -17.79 -14.20 23.16
N LEU A 452 -18.30 -14.56 21.97
CA LEU A 452 -17.57 -15.43 21.04
C LEU A 452 -16.19 -14.86 20.71
N LEU A 453 -16.12 -13.54 20.54
CA LEU A 453 -14.88 -12.82 20.28
C LEU A 453 -13.88 -12.98 21.43
N TYR A 454 -14.32 -12.87 22.68
CA TYR A 454 -13.44 -13.08 23.84
C TYR A 454 -12.89 -14.51 23.86
N LEU A 455 -13.73 -15.52 23.62
CA LEU A 455 -13.28 -16.92 23.59
C LEU A 455 -12.26 -17.16 22.46
N LEU A 456 -12.56 -16.69 21.25
CA LEU A 456 -11.68 -16.83 20.09
C LEU A 456 -10.38 -16.04 20.27
N SER A 457 -10.40 -14.91 20.99
CA SER A 457 -9.19 -14.13 21.28
C SER A 457 -8.15 -14.90 22.09
N LYS A 458 -8.57 -15.86 22.91
CA LYS A 458 -7.65 -16.72 23.67
C LYS A 458 -6.76 -17.56 22.75
N MET A 459 -7.21 -17.89 21.55
CA MET A 459 -6.39 -18.59 20.55
C MET A 459 -5.27 -17.71 20.00
N PHE A 460 -5.43 -16.38 20.04
CA PHE A 460 -4.44 -15.42 19.55
C PHE A 460 -3.37 -15.09 20.61
N VAL A 461 -3.61 -15.35 21.89
CA VAL A 461 -2.62 -15.14 22.98
C VAL A 461 -1.28 -15.85 22.70
N PRO A 462 -1.22 -17.18 22.41
CA PRO A 462 0.05 -17.83 22.08
C PRO A 462 0.66 -17.31 20.77
N LEU A 463 -0.18 -16.88 19.82
CA LEU A 463 0.27 -16.35 18.55
C LEU A 463 0.98 -15.01 18.73
N VAL A 464 0.40 -14.06 19.47
CA VAL A 464 1.01 -12.75 19.72
C VAL A 464 2.23 -12.85 20.64
N PHE A 465 2.25 -13.82 21.56
CA PHE A 465 3.44 -14.11 22.37
C PHE A 465 4.63 -14.51 21.48
N ILE A 466 4.42 -15.42 20.54
CA ILE A 466 5.45 -15.86 19.59
C ILE A 466 5.88 -14.73 18.63
N MET A 467 5.01 -13.75 18.37
CA MET A 467 5.38 -12.53 17.64
C MET A 467 6.30 -11.60 18.46
N GLY A 468 6.53 -11.90 19.74
CA GLY A 468 7.42 -11.16 20.62
C GLY A 468 6.72 -10.16 21.53
N VAL A 469 5.39 -10.22 21.67
CA VAL A 469 4.65 -9.42 22.67
C VAL A 469 4.97 -9.93 24.08
N PRO A 470 5.27 -9.06 25.06
CA PRO A 470 5.47 -9.45 26.44
C PRO A 470 4.24 -10.17 27.02
N SER A 471 4.44 -11.16 27.89
CA SER A 471 3.36 -12.00 28.42
C SER A 471 2.24 -11.23 29.13
N TYR A 472 2.55 -10.10 29.77
CA TYR A 472 1.57 -9.26 30.47
C TYR A 472 0.64 -8.46 29.53
N ASP A 473 1.06 -8.24 28.27
CA ASP A 473 0.28 -7.54 27.25
C ASP A 473 -0.44 -8.51 26.28
N CYS A 474 -0.05 -9.79 26.28
CA CYS A 474 -0.54 -10.77 25.30
C CYS A 474 -2.06 -10.95 25.29
N GLU A 475 -2.73 -10.80 26.43
CA GLU A 475 -4.19 -10.92 26.48
C GLU A 475 -4.88 -9.74 25.78
N ARG A 476 -4.42 -8.51 26.04
CA ARG A 476 -4.97 -7.28 25.43
C ARG A 476 -4.68 -7.24 23.94
N ILE A 477 -3.44 -7.52 23.55
CA ILE A 477 -3.05 -7.53 22.14
C ILE A 477 -3.69 -8.72 21.40
N GLY A 478 -3.85 -9.87 22.06
CA GLY A 478 -4.56 -11.02 21.49
C GLY A 478 -6.02 -10.71 21.15
N LEU A 479 -6.71 -9.95 22.01
CA LEU A 479 -8.06 -9.45 21.76
C LEU A 479 -8.11 -8.52 20.55
N VAL A 480 -7.21 -7.54 20.49
CA VAL A 480 -7.13 -6.59 19.37
C VAL A 480 -6.83 -7.29 18.03
N VAL A 481 -5.94 -8.30 18.01
CA VAL A 481 -5.67 -9.09 16.80
C VAL A 481 -6.88 -9.97 16.41
N ALA A 482 -7.63 -10.46 17.39
CA ALA A 482 -8.87 -11.21 17.14
C ALA A 482 -9.98 -10.31 16.58
N GLU A 483 -10.14 -9.09 17.11
CA GLU A 483 -11.06 -8.06 16.58
C GLU A 483 -10.80 -7.82 15.10
N LYS A 484 -9.52 -7.66 14.73
CA LYS A 484 -9.15 -7.52 13.31
C LYS A 484 -9.52 -8.74 12.50
N THR A 485 -9.29 -9.93 13.02
CA THR A 485 -9.43 -11.18 12.26
C THR A 485 -10.90 -11.58 12.07
N PHE A 486 -11.79 -11.25 13.01
CA PHE A 486 -13.20 -11.65 12.96
C PHE A 486 -14.16 -10.51 12.63
N ILE A 487 -13.80 -9.26 12.97
CA ILE A 487 -14.62 -8.07 12.70
C ILE A 487 -13.98 -7.30 11.54
N ASN A 488 -13.02 -6.43 11.83
CA ASN A 488 -12.23 -5.67 10.87
C ASN A 488 -11.11 -4.89 11.58
N GLU A 489 -10.16 -4.39 10.80
CA GLU A 489 -9.02 -3.64 11.28
C GLU A 489 -9.37 -2.26 11.85
N PHE A 490 -10.47 -1.61 11.42
CA PHE A 490 -10.88 -0.30 11.96
C PHE A 490 -11.24 -0.38 13.43
N VAL A 491 -12.06 -1.37 13.81
CA VAL A 491 -12.45 -1.62 15.21
C VAL A 491 -11.21 -1.93 16.04
N ALA A 492 -10.33 -2.80 15.52
CA ALA A 492 -9.10 -3.16 16.20
C ALA A 492 -8.13 -1.97 16.40
N TYR A 493 -7.97 -1.10 15.39
CA TYR A 493 -7.13 0.09 15.52
C TYR A 493 -7.71 1.11 16.51
N LYS A 494 -9.03 1.29 16.54
CA LYS A 494 -9.69 2.14 17.53
C LYS A 494 -9.42 1.64 18.95
N HIS A 495 -9.63 0.36 19.20
CA HIS A 495 -9.37 -0.24 20.51
C HIS A 495 -7.88 -0.20 20.88
N LEU A 496 -6.98 -0.47 19.93
CA LEU A 496 -5.54 -0.30 20.15
C LEU A 496 -5.19 1.15 20.54
N GLY A 497 -5.80 2.12 19.88
CA GLY A 497 -5.68 3.55 20.16
C GLY A 497 -6.07 3.91 21.59
N GLU A 498 -7.21 3.39 22.05
CA GLU A 498 -7.70 3.55 23.43
C GLU A 498 -6.71 2.96 24.44
N LEU A 499 -6.20 1.74 24.18
CA LEU A 499 -5.19 1.10 25.03
C LEU A 499 -3.88 1.89 25.11
N ILE A 500 -3.45 2.50 24.00
CA ILE A 500 -2.26 3.37 23.94
C ILE A 500 -2.52 4.65 24.76
N LYS A 501 -3.68 5.30 24.58
CA LYS A 501 -4.05 6.54 25.28
C LYS A 501 -4.11 6.34 26.79
N GLU A 502 -4.67 5.22 27.23
CA GLU A 502 -4.78 4.84 28.63
C GLU A 502 -3.49 4.24 29.22
N LYS A 503 -2.42 4.10 28.42
CA LYS A 503 -1.14 3.47 28.80
C LYS A 503 -1.33 2.05 29.37
N LYS A 504 -2.30 1.31 28.85
CA LYS A 504 -2.60 -0.08 29.25
C LYS A 504 -1.73 -1.13 28.54
N VAL A 505 -0.96 -0.71 27.53
CA VAL A 505 -0.03 -1.55 26.77
C VAL A 505 1.31 -0.86 26.62
N ASP A 506 2.39 -1.63 26.59
CA ASP A 506 3.72 -1.08 26.33
C ASP A 506 3.83 -0.57 24.89
N SER A 507 4.65 0.46 24.71
CA SER A 507 4.97 1.12 23.45
C SER A 507 5.49 0.14 22.40
N ARG A 508 6.32 -0.85 22.80
CA ARG A 508 6.78 -1.92 21.91
C ARG A 508 5.64 -2.86 21.52
N SER A 509 4.77 -3.24 22.46
CA SER A 509 3.59 -4.07 22.19
C SER A 509 2.62 -3.39 21.22
N ALA A 510 2.40 -2.09 21.39
CA ALA A 510 1.61 -1.27 20.47
C ALA A 510 2.21 -1.20 19.06
N GLY A 511 3.54 -1.11 18.97
CA GLY A 511 4.26 -1.21 17.69
C GLY A 511 4.03 -2.57 17.01
N ILE A 512 4.24 -3.68 17.73
CA ILE A 512 4.01 -5.03 17.20
C ILE A 512 2.55 -5.20 16.76
N ALA A 513 1.60 -4.73 17.58
CA ALA A 513 0.18 -4.77 17.25
C ALA A 513 -0.14 -3.97 15.99
N THR A 514 0.42 -2.77 15.82
CA THR A 514 0.23 -1.95 14.60
C THR A 514 0.59 -2.74 13.34
N PHE A 515 1.74 -3.44 13.34
CA PHE A 515 2.11 -4.28 12.19
C PHE A 515 1.20 -5.51 12.04
N ALA A 516 0.71 -6.09 13.14
CA ALA A 516 -0.16 -7.27 13.12
C ALA A 516 -1.55 -6.96 12.55
N LEU A 517 -2.03 -5.75 12.84
CA LEU A 517 -3.30 -5.21 12.38
C LEU A 517 -3.23 -4.69 10.94
N CYS A 518 -2.04 -4.32 10.46
CA CYS A 518 -1.83 -3.82 9.11
C CYS A 518 -2.03 -4.92 8.07
N GLY A 519 -3.28 -5.11 7.65
CA GLY A 519 -3.70 -5.96 6.55
C GLY A 519 -5.21 -6.15 6.56
N PHE A 520 -5.83 -6.21 5.38
CA PHE A 520 -7.28 -6.39 5.23
C PHE A 520 -7.79 -7.82 5.49
N ALA A 521 -7.00 -8.75 6.03
CA ALA A 521 -7.50 -10.11 6.29
C ALA A 521 -8.56 -10.15 7.42
N ASN A 522 -9.82 -9.93 7.04
CA ASN A 522 -11.06 -10.09 7.83
C ASN A 522 -12.20 -10.67 6.95
N PRO A 523 -13.33 -11.17 7.50
CA PRO A 523 -14.40 -11.81 6.73
C PRO A 523 -15.11 -10.86 5.76
N GLY A 524 -15.26 -9.59 6.12
CA GLY A 524 -15.80 -8.57 5.22
C GLY A 524 -14.95 -8.45 3.97
N SER A 525 -13.64 -8.30 4.14
CA SER A 525 -12.67 -8.23 3.05
C SER A 525 -12.59 -9.47 2.19
N LEU A 526 -12.80 -10.66 2.78
CA LEU A 526 -12.96 -11.90 2.03
C LEU A 526 -14.09 -11.76 0.99
N GLY A 527 -15.24 -11.26 1.42
CA GLY A 527 -16.39 -10.95 0.55
C GLY A 527 -16.08 -9.89 -0.50
N ILE A 528 -15.46 -8.77 -0.10
CA ILE A 528 -15.07 -7.66 -0.99
C ILE A 528 -14.18 -8.15 -2.13
N LEU A 529 -13.13 -8.91 -1.80
CA LEU A 529 -12.13 -9.32 -2.79
C LEU A 529 -12.68 -10.37 -3.76
N ILE A 530 -13.46 -11.34 -3.24
CA ILE A 530 -14.18 -12.30 -4.09
C ILE A 530 -15.11 -11.55 -5.05
N ALA A 531 -15.85 -10.56 -4.55
CA ALA A 531 -16.77 -9.78 -5.36
C ALA A 531 -16.05 -8.97 -6.44
N ALA A 532 -14.99 -8.25 -6.06
CA ALA A 532 -14.22 -7.42 -6.98
C ALA A 532 -13.58 -8.26 -8.10
N LEU A 533 -12.90 -9.35 -7.75
CA LEU A 533 -12.27 -10.24 -8.73
C LEU A 533 -13.31 -10.95 -9.60
N SER A 534 -14.45 -11.37 -9.03
CA SER A 534 -15.53 -12.00 -9.81
C SER A 534 -16.23 -11.02 -10.74
N ALA A 535 -16.30 -9.74 -10.39
CA ALA A 535 -16.81 -8.70 -11.29
C ALA A 535 -15.83 -8.40 -12.43
N MET A 536 -14.53 -8.51 -12.19
CA MET A 536 -13.49 -8.34 -13.21
C MET A 536 -13.34 -9.55 -14.13
N ALA A 537 -13.44 -10.77 -13.59
CA ALA A 537 -13.29 -12.04 -14.30
C ALA A 537 -14.41 -13.02 -13.92
N PRO A 538 -15.65 -12.82 -14.44
CA PRO A 538 -16.80 -13.64 -14.08
C PRO A 538 -16.61 -15.14 -14.37
N SER A 539 -15.85 -15.45 -15.43
CA SER A 539 -15.52 -16.82 -15.84
C SER A 539 -14.70 -17.58 -14.79
N ARG A 540 -13.94 -16.86 -13.96
CA ARG A 540 -13.02 -17.40 -12.95
C ARG A 540 -13.58 -17.41 -11.54
N ARG A 541 -14.87 -17.07 -11.35
CA ARG A 541 -15.51 -16.99 -10.03
C ARG A 541 -15.28 -18.25 -9.17
N SER A 542 -15.38 -19.44 -9.77
CA SER A 542 -15.18 -20.71 -9.06
C SER A 542 -13.74 -20.90 -8.58
N ASP A 543 -12.74 -20.50 -9.39
CA ASP A 543 -11.34 -20.58 -8.99
C ASP A 543 -11.03 -19.59 -7.86
N ILE A 544 -11.54 -18.36 -7.97
CA ILE A 544 -11.36 -17.29 -6.98
C ILE A 544 -11.88 -17.74 -5.61
N THR A 545 -13.11 -18.27 -5.54
CA THR A 545 -13.70 -18.71 -4.26
C THR A 545 -12.96 -19.89 -3.64
N GLN A 546 -12.40 -20.79 -4.45
CA GLN A 546 -11.63 -21.94 -3.95
C GLN A 546 -10.28 -21.54 -3.33
N VAL A 547 -9.66 -20.46 -3.80
CA VAL A 547 -8.35 -20.00 -3.28
C VAL A 547 -8.48 -18.93 -2.19
N ALA A 548 -9.57 -18.18 -2.15
CA ALA A 548 -9.71 -16.98 -1.31
C ALA A 548 -9.55 -17.26 0.20
N VAL A 549 -10.15 -18.33 0.73
CA VAL A 549 -10.05 -18.67 2.17
C VAL A 549 -8.61 -19.04 2.55
N ARG A 550 -7.89 -19.76 1.68
CA ARG A 550 -6.49 -20.10 1.93
C ARG A 550 -5.61 -18.84 1.85
N ALA A 551 -5.87 -17.98 0.88
CA ALA A 551 -5.18 -16.72 0.71
C ALA A 551 -5.40 -15.77 1.90
N PHE A 552 -6.58 -15.81 2.52
CA PHE A 552 -6.90 -15.08 3.74
C PHE A 552 -5.96 -15.45 4.91
N PHE A 553 -5.72 -16.75 5.12
CA PHE A 553 -4.76 -17.21 6.14
C PHE A 553 -3.32 -16.82 5.78
N ALA A 554 -2.94 -17.01 4.52
CA ALA A 554 -1.62 -16.61 4.04
C ALA A 554 -1.39 -15.10 4.24
N GLY A 555 -2.37 -14.25 3.93
CA GLY A 555 -2.30 -12.81 4.13
C GLY A 555 -2.22 -12.41 5.60
N SER A 556 -2.94 -13.10 6.48
CA SER A 556 -2.82 -12.91 7.93
C SER A 556 -1.40 -13.21 8.43
N PHE A 557 -0.80 -14.30 7.93
CA PHE A 557 0.57 -14.68 8.31
C PHE A 557 1.62 -13.72 7.80
N VAL A 558 1.37 -13.02 6.69
CA VAL A 558 2.23 -11.93 6.23
C VAL A 558 2.28 -10.82 7.27
N SER A 559 1.12 -10.31 7.72
CA SER A 559 1.05 -9.26 8.75
C SER A 559 1.69 -9.73 10.07
N PHE A 560 1.44 -10.97 10.50
CA PHE A 560 2.04 -11.52 11.72
C PHE A 560 3.55 -11.69 11.63
N THR A 561 4.07 -12.08 10.47
CA THR A 561 5.51 -12.15 10.21
C THR A 561 6.12 -10.75 10.20
N SER A 562 5.47 -9.77 9.56
CA SER A 562 5.92 -8.37 9.57
C SER A 562 6.00 -7.83 10.99
N ALA A 563 4.99 -8.10 11.81
CA ALA A 563 4.95 -7.71 13.21
C ALA A 563 6.03 -8.37 14.06
N SER A 564 6.32 -9.65 13.81
CA SER A 564 7.40 -10.35 14.50
C SER A 564 8.77 -9.75 14.18
N LEU A 565 9.02 -9.45 12.91
CA LEU A 565 10.24 -8.78 12.48
C LEU A 565 10.33 -7.34 13.00
N ALA A 566 9.22 -6.60 12.99
CA ALA A 566 9.16 -5.27 13.59
C ALA A 566 9.46 -5.29 15.10
N GLY A 567 8.95 -6.28 15.83
CA GLY A 567 9.22 -6.47 17.25
C GLY A 567 10.71 -6.67 17.60
N ILE A 568 11.51 -7.12 16.64
CA ILE A 568 12.97 -7.21 16.75
C ILE A 568 13.62 -5.86 16.40
N LEU A 569 13.14 -5.22 15.34
CA LEU A 569 13.76 -4.04 14.74
C LEU A 569 13.40 -2.71 15.44
N ILE A 570 12.28 -2.63 16.15
CA ILE A 570 11.88 -1.43 16.90
C ILE A 570 12.84 -1.20 18.08
N GLN A 571 13.33 0.04 18.23
CA GLN A 571 14.13 0.48 19.36
C GLN A 571 13.31 1.37 20.31
N GLU A 572 13.53 1.25 21.62
CA GLU A 572 12.87 2.10 22.64
C GLU A 572 13.16 3.61 22.45
N ARG A 573 14.30 3.98 21.85
CA ARG A 573 14.63 5.38 21.51
C ARG A 573 13.74 5.97 20.42
N ASP A 574 13.29 5.17 19.46
CA ASP A 574 12.39 5.64 18.40
C ASP A 574 11.03 6.03 18.98
N LEU A 575 10.58 5.29 20.00
CA LEU A 575 9.28 5.49 20.65
C LEU A 575 9.22 6.76 21.52
N HIS A 576 10.30 7.12 22.23
CA HIS A 576 10.35 8.41 22.97
C HIS A 576 10.34 9.63 22.03
N THR A 577 10.97 9.51 20.86
CA THR A 577 11.01 10.60 19.87
C THR A 577 9.67 10.75 19.15
N ILE A 578 8.98 9.63 18.89
CA ILE A 578 7.63 9.59 18.28
C ILE A 578 6.56 10.03 19.28
N SER A 579 6.58 9.51 20.52
CA SER A 579 5.68 9.94 21.61
C SER A 579 5.80 11.45 21.83
N ASN A 580 7.00 12.02 21.87
CA ASN A 580 7.19 13.47 22.03
C ASN A 580 6.73 14.30 20.82
N ARG A 581 6.60 13.72 19.62
CA ARG A 581 5.98 14.39 18.46
C ARG A 581 4.46 14.25 18.50
N PHE A 582 3.95 13.09 18.88
CA PHE A 582 2.51 12.83 19.00
C PHE A 582 1.88 13.63 20.14
N SER A 583 2.53 13.75 21.30
CA SER A 583 2.10 14.63 22.39
C SER A 583 2.00 16.08 21.93
N ARG A 584 2.98 16.56 21.15
CA ARG A 584 2.95 17.90 20.55
C ARG A 584 1.85 18.08 19.49
N PHE A 585 1.48 17.01 18.79
CA PHE A 585 0.39 17.03 17.81
C PHE A 585 -0.99 17.01 18.49
N LEU A 586 -1.14 16.27 19.58
CA LEU A 586 -2.35 16.28 20.41
C LEU A 586 -2.53 17.62 21.14
N GLU A 587 -1.45 18.17 21.71
CA GLU A 587 -1.46 19.50 22.33
C GLU A 587 -1.84 20.62 21.34
N SER A 588 -1.63 20.42 20.02
CA SER A 588 -2.05 21.39 19.00
C SER A 588 -3.49 21.19 18.51
N HIS A 589 -4.20 20.14 18.95
CA HIS A 589 -5.57 19.82 18.52
C HIS A 589 -6.54 19.64 19.70
N THR A 590 -6.12 19.88 20.94
CA THR A 590 -6.99 19.98 22.12
C THR A 590 -7.20 21.45 22.48
N SER A 591 -8.05 22.15 21.73
CA SER A 591 -8.88 23.20 22.31
C SER A 591 -10.14 22.53 22.82
N ASP A 592 -10.27 22.46 24.15
CA ASP A 592 -11.49 22.03 24.84
C ASP A 592 -12.68 22.86 24.32
N ASP A 593 -13.63 22.22 23.62
CA ASP A 593 -15.09 22.51 23.72
C ASP A 593 -16.00 21.68 22.79
N ASP A 594 -15.51 20.87 21.83
CA ASP A 594 -16.42 20.22 20.84
C ASP A 594 -16.71 18.70 21.05
N ILE A 595 -16.27 18.07 22.15
CA ILE A 595 -16.35 16.61 22.29
C ILE A 595 -17.68 16.11 22.90
N GLU A 596 -18.52 16.98 23.47
CA GLU A 596 -19.70 16.51 24.23
C GLU A 596 -20.96 16.20 23.39
N HIS A 597 -20.97 16.47 22.07
CA HIS A 597 -22.18 16.30 21.25
C HIS A 597 -22.19 15.11 20.25
N GLN A 598 -21.13 14.29 20.19
CA GLN A 598 -21.11 13.07 19.35
C GLN A 598 -21.39 11.77 20.12
N MET A 599 -21.73 11.84 21.41
CA MET A 599 -22.20 10.68 22.17
C MET A 599 -23.66 10.40 21.83
N LEU A 600 -23.96 9.14 21.49
CA LEU A 600 -25.29 8.55 21.21
C LEU A 600 -25.71 8.50 19.73
N THR A 601 -24.96 7.77 18.90
CA THR A 601 -25.49 6.72 17.99
C THR A 601 -24.35 6.12 17.14
N VAL A 602 -23.78 5.00 17.59
CA VAL A 602 -23.27 3.89 16.75
C VAL A 602 -23.62 2.61 17.47
#